data_AF-A0A9R0WPN7-F1
#
_entry.id   AF-A0A9R0WPN7-F1
#
_cell.length_a   1.000
_cell.length_b   1.000
_cell.length_c   1.000
_cell.angle_alpha   90.00
_cell.angle_beta   90.00
_cell.angle_gamma   90.00
#
_symmetry.space_group_name_H-M   'P 1'
#
loop_
_entity.id
_entity.type
_entity.pdbx_description
1 polymer ?
#
loop_
_entity_poly.entity_id
_entity_poly.type
_entity_poly.pdbx_seq_one_letter_code
_entity_poly.pdbx_strand_id
1 'polypeptide(L)'
;MSEFLELEALDGIRMPWNVIPGTKEDAVSCVVPVSAIYTPLKSIPDMPVVPYAPLRCRMCRSILNPFSRVDYNAKIWLCTFCFQRNQFPQHYSSISENNLPPELFPQYTTIEYISTAETGPVMPPVFIFVVDTCIIEEEIGYLKSALAQATELLPDNSLVGFITFGTYVQVHELGFGLLPKSYVFKGTKEVSKEQILEQMCFFAGKQKPTTGVIAGTRDGLSSESISRFLVPASECEFVLNSVIEELQKDPWHIPADQRASRCTGAALSVAASLLGVCVPGSGARIMAFVGGPSTEGPGSIVSKSLTEPIRSHKDLDKDSAPLFDKAVKFYDQIAKQLVHQGHVLDLFACAVDQVGVAEMKVAIEKTGGIVVLAESFGHSVFKDSLLRIFQSADNGLGLSFK
;
A
#
# COMPACT_ATOMS: atom_id res chain seq x y z
N MET A 1 33.98 -12.32 -7.65
CA MET A 1 32.53 -12.26 -7.93
C MET A 1 31.72 -13.09 -6.94
N SER A 2 32.17 -14.27 -6.52
CA SER A 2 31.54 -15.06 -5.44
C SER A 2 31.43 -14.29 -4.12
N GLU A 3 32.50 -13.60 -3.70
CA GLU A 3 32.56 -12.84 -2.43
C GLU A 3 31.46 -11.77 -2.28
N PHE A 4 31.09 -11.07 -3.35
CA PHE A 4 30.04 -10.04 -3.28
C PHE A 4 28.62 -10.61 -3.31
N LEU A 5 28.44 -11.78 -3.94
CA LEU A 5 27.17 -12.51 -3.89
C LEU A 5 26.92 -13.08 -2.49
N GLU A 6 27.98 -13.48 -1.79
CA GLU A 6 27.93 -13.94 -0.40
C GLU A 6 27.51 -12.79 0.54
N LEU A 7 28.08 -11.58 0.36
CA LEU A 7 27.66 -10.40 1.13
C LEU A 7 26.20 -10.03 0.86
N GLU A 8 25.78 -10.06 -0.41
CA GLU A 8 24.38 -9.82 -0.75
C GLU A 8 23.48 -10.89 -0.13
N ALA A 9 23.88 -12.17 -0.14
CA ALA A 9 23.14 -13.27 0.49
C ALA A 9 22.98 -13.09 2.01
N LEU A 10 24.00 -12.57 2.69
CA LEU A 10 24.00 -12.36 4.13
C LEU A 10 23.14 -11.17 4.57
N ASP A 11 23.25 -10.02 3.90
CA ASP A 11 22.66 -8.76 4.38
C ASP A 11 21.60 -8.15 3.44
N GLY A 12 21.42 -8.72 2.24
CA GLY A 12 20.53 -8.15 1.24
C GLY A 12 21.02 -6.80 0.69
N ILE A 13 22.32 -6.54 0.77
CA ILE A 13 22.94 -5.29 0.32
C ILE A 13 23.89 -5.56 -0.84
N ARG A 14 23.78 -4.76 -1.89
CA ARG A 14 24.72 -4.73 -3.00
C ARG A 14 25.21 -3.31 -3.26
N MET A 15 26.53 -3.12 -3.19
CA MET A 15 27.16 -1.82 -3.43
C MET A 15 27.99 -1.85 -4.73
N PRO A 16 28.09 -0.74 -5.48
CA PRO A 16 29.04 -0.61 -6.57
C PRO A 16 30.49 -0.51 -6.06
N TRP A 17 30.67 0.01 -4.84
CA TRP A 17 31.96 0.17 -4.19
C TRP A 17 31.93 -0.43 -2.78
N ASN A 18 32.57 -1.58 -2.58
CA ASN A 18 32.73 -2.20 -1.25
C ASN A 18 33.92 -1.63 -0.45
N VAL A 19 34.74 -0.80 -1.12
CA VAL A 19 35.76 0.03 -0.49
C VAL A 19 35.39 1.47 -0.80
N ILE A 20 34.97 2.20 0.23
CA ILE A 20 34.49 3.57 0.09
C ILE A 20 35.70 4.51 -0.10
N PRO A 21 35.64 5.46 -1.05
CA PRO A 21 36.68 6.48 -1.21
C PRO A 21 36.92 7.25 0.09
N GLY A 22 38.19 7.45 0.44
CA GLY A 22 38.57 8.07 1.72
C GLY A 22 38.35 9.58 1.79
N THR A 23 38.15 10.23 0.65
CA THR A 23 37.91 11.68 0.54
C THR A 23 36.70 11.97 -0.34
N LYS A 24 36.15 13.17 -0.21
CA LYS A 24 35.02 13.61 -1.04
C LYS A 24 35.46 13.82 -2.48
N GLU A 25 36.69 14.29 -2.68
CA GLU A 25 37.31 14.50 -3.98
C GLU A 25 37.44 13.18 -4.75
N ASP A 26 37.93 12.13 -4.07
CA ASP A 26 38.00 10.78 -4.65
C ASP A 26 36.59 10.26 -4.97
N ALA A 27 35.61 10.46 -4.08
CA ALA A 27 34.23 10.06 -4.32
C ALA A 27 33.59 10.77 -5.53
N VAL A 28 33.92 12.04 -5.78
CA VAL A 28 33.47 12.79 -6.96
C VAL A 28 34.19 12.31 -8.22
N SER A 29 35.44 11.87 -8.10
CA SER A 29 36.19 11.27 -9.20
C SER A 29 35.66 9.89 -9.61
N CYS A 30 35.00 9.17 -8.68
CA CYS A 30 34.27 7.96 -8.98
C CYS A 30 33.04 8.29 -9.84
N VAL A 31 33.05 7.86 -11.11
CA VAL A 31 31.94 8.05 -12.06
C VAL A 31 30.61 7.49 -11.54
N VAL A 32 30.67 6.36 -10.82
CA VAL A 32 29.52 5.76 -10.15
C VAL A 32 29.49 6.23 -8.69
N PRO A 33 28.37 6.74 -8.17
CA PRO A 33 28.29 7.21 -6.79
C PRO A 33 28.43 6.05 -5.79
N VAL A 34 28.88 6.38 -4.57
CA VAL A 34 28.75 5.47 -3.42
C VAL A 34 27.26 5.32 -3.11
N SER A 35 26.72 4.13 -3.32
CA SER A 35 25.30 3.82 -3.18
C SER A 35 25.10 2.36 -2.77
N ALA A 36 23.87 1.98 -2.46
CA ALA A 36 23.51 0.59 -2.18
C ALA A 36 22.14 0.27 -2.76
N ILE A 37 22.00 -0.92 -3.32
CA ILE A 37 20.70 -1.57 -3.49
C ILE A 37 20.51 -2.42 -2.25
N TYR A 38 19.46 -2.11 -1.49
CA TYR A 38 19.14 -2.80 -0.24
C TYR A 38 17.76 -3.42 -0.36
N THR A 39 17.66 -4.69 0.03
CA THR A 39 16.41 -5.44 0.12
C THR A 39 16.12 -5.69 1.60
N PRO A 40 15.37 -4.81 2.30
CA PRO A 40 15.24 -4.88 3.76
C PRO A 40 14.58 -6.16 4.26
N LEU A 41 13.75 -6.75 3.43
CA LEU A 41 12.94 -7.93 3.74
C LEU A 41 13.38 -9.12 2.89
N LYS A 42 14.69 -9.20 2.65
CA LYS A 42 15.26 -10.34 1.99
C LYS A 42 15.06 -11.57 2.88
N SER A 43 14.64 -12.67 2.28
CA SER A 43 14.71 -13.96 2.95
C SER A 43 16.15 -14.40 3.11
N ILE A 44 16.58 -14.47 4.36
CA ILE A 44 17.91 -14.90 4.75
C ILE A 44 17.72 -16.19 5.57
N PRO A 45 18.23 -17.34 5.10
CA PRO A 45 18.17 -18.58 5.85
C PRO A 45 18.79 -18.41 7.24
N ASP A 46 18.16 -19.00 8.26
CA ASP A 46 18.64 -18.98 9.64
C ASP A 46 18.79 -17.56 10.26
N MET A 47 18.13 -16.54 9.69
CA MET A 47 18.13 -15.19 10.26
C MET A 47 17.54 -15.21 11.68
N PRO A 48 18.24 -14.65 12.68
CA PRO A 48 17.73 -14.59 14.04
C PRO A 48 16.50 -13.67 14.11
N VAL A 49 15.41 -14.20 14.67
CA VAL A 49 14.21 -13.43 15.02
C VAL A 49 14.10 -13.42 16.54
N VAL A 50 14.29 -12.26 17.16
CA VAL A 50 14.37 -12.15 18.63
C VAL A 50 13.09 -11.59 19.25
N PRO A 51 12.58 -12.19 20.34
CA PRO A 51 11.27 -11.86 20.92
C PRO A 51 11.32 -10.69 21.92
N TYR A 52 12.11 -9.66 21.63
CA TYR A 52 12.28 -8.49 22.49
C TYR A 52 12.64 -7.24 21.69
N ALA A 53 12.54 -6.07 22.32
CA ALA A 53 12.81 -4.79 21.67
C ALA A 53 14.33 -4.55 21.48
N PRO A 54 14.73 -3.87 20.39
CA PRO A 54 16.13 -3.57 20.13
C PRO A 54 16.73 -2.60 21.16
N LEU A 55 17.95 -2.87 21.62
CA LEU A 55 18.67 -1.96 22.52
C LEU A 55 19.18 -0.74 21.73
N ARG A 56 18.66 0.44 22.06
CA ARG A 56 18.99 1.70 21.35
C ARG A 56 20.02 2.52 22.10
N CYS A 57 20.92 3.17 21.36
CA CYS A 57 21.81 4.17 21.89
C CYS A 57 21.01 5.35 22.46
N ARG A 58 21.38 5.82 23.66
CA ARG A 58 20.69 6.93 24.35
C ARG A 58 20.80 8.28 23.66
N MET A 59 21.79 8.46 22.78
CA MET A 59 22.04 9.70 22.06
C MET A 59 21.51 9.64 20.62
N CYS A 60 22.09 8.79 19.77
CA CYS A 60 21.75 8.75 18.34
C CYS A 60 20.66 7.73 17.96
N ARG A 61 20.13 6.97 18.92
CA ARG A 61 19.07 5.95 18.73
C ARG A 61 19.43 4.77 17.83
N SER A 62 20.68 4.68 17.33
CA SER A 62 21.20 3.50 16.64
C SER A 62 21.09 2.23 17.51
N ILE A 63 20.88 1.09 16.87
CA ILE A 63 20.66 -0.20 17.53
C ILE A 63 22.02 -0.86 17.82
N LEU A 64 22.11 -1.55 18.97
CA LEU A 64 23.22 -2.44 19.31
C LEU A 64 23.45 -3.44 18.17
N ASN A 65 24.71 -3.58 17.74
CA ASN A 65 25.08 -4.42 16.61
C ASN A 65 26.48 -5.01 16.82
N PRO A 66 26.91 -6.01 16.03
CA PRO A 66 28.17 -6.72 16.25
C PRO A 66 29.43 -5.85 16.17
N PHE A 67 29.34 -4.65 15.58
CA PHE A 67 30.46 -3.70 15.50
C PHE A 67 30.59 -2.81 16.74
N SER A 68 29.66 -2.92 17.70
CA SER A 68 29.71 -2.18 18.96
C SER A 68 30.77 -2.75 19.89
N ARG A 69 31.55 -1.89 20.55
CA ARG A 69 32.56 -2.35 21.53
C ARG A 69 31.92 -2.54 22.90
N VAL A 70 32.11 -3.70 23.50
CA VAL A 70 31.53 -4.06 24.79
C VAL A 70 32.59 -4.16 25.88
N ASP A 71 32.33 -3.52 27.02
CA ASP A 71 33.02 -3.74 28.28
C ASP A 71 32.14 -4.64 29.17
N TYR A 72 32.51 -5.93 29.23
CA TYR A 72 31.75 -6.94 29.99
C TYR A 72 31.90 -6.79 31.51
N ASN A 73 32.94 -6.11 31.99
CA ASN A 73 33.15 -5.88 33.42
C ASN A 73 32.27 -4.73 33.91
N ALA A 74 32.30 -3.62 33.18
CA ALA A 74 31.48 -2.45 33.49
C ALA A 74 30.02 -2.58 33.02
N LYS A 75 29.70 -3.61 32.22
CA LYS A 75 28.38 -3.79 31.57
C LYS A 75 27.99 -2.56 30.75
N ILE A 76 28.93 -2.09 29.93
CA ILE A 76 28.77 -0.93 29.06
C ILE A 76 29.04 -1.33 27.61
N TRP A 77 28.33 -0.71 26.66
CA TRP A 77 28.67 -0.77 25.24
C TRP A 77 28.87 0.62 24.66
N LEU A 78 29.79 0.73 23.70
CA LEU A 78 30.04 1.94 22.93
C LEU A 78 29.35 1.82 21.58
N CYS A 79 28.51 2.80 21.25
CA CYS A 79 27.86 2.88 19.95
C CYS A 79 28.88 3.11 18.83
N THR A 80 28.83 2.29 17.78
CA THR A 80 29.73 2.38 16.61
C THR A 80 29.63 3.70 15.87
N PHE A 81 28.47 4.37 15.94
CA PHE A 81 28.21 5.60 15.17
C PHE A 81 28.58 6.88 15.92
N CYS A 82 28.16 7.02 17.18
CA CYS A 82 28.36 8.26 17.95
C CYS A 82 29.35 8.10 19.12
N PHE A 83 29.91 6.90 19.31
CA PHE A 83 30.84 6.56 20.40
C PHE A 83 30.30 6.77 21.82
N GLN A 84 29.00 7.02 21.96
CA GLN A 84 28.35 7.15 23.26
C GLN A 84 28.47 5.84 24.04
N ARG A 85 28.89 5.96 25.30
CA ARG A 85 28.82 4.88 26.30
C ARG A 85 27.37 4.72 26.77
N ASN A 86 26.84 3.52 26.64
CA ASN A 86 25.50 3.13 27.06
C ASN A 86 25.62 1.97 28.07
N GLN A 87 24.85 2.02 29.16
CA GLN A 87 24.78 0.89 30.10
C GLN A 87 23.84 -0.17 29.56
N PHE A 88 24.19 -1.44 29.77
CA PHE A 88 23.26 -2.53 29.52
C PHE A 88 22.10 -2.51 30.53
N PRO A 89 20.87 -2.79 30.09
CA PRO A 89 19.73 -2.93 31.00
C PRO A 89 19.85 -4.23 31.81
N GLN A 90 19.06 -4.35 32.88
CA GLN A 90 19.17 -5.45 33.86
C GLN A 90 19.03 -6.85 33.25
N HIS A 91 18.24 -7.01 32.19
CA HIS A 91 18.06 -8.29 31.51
C HIS A 91 19.31 -8.75 30.73
N TYR A 92 20.32 -7.88 30.53
CA TYR A 92 21.64 -8.21 29.98
C TYR A 92 22.69 -8.40 31.08
N SER A 93 22.31 -8.51 32.36
CA SER A 93 23.25 -8.61 33.49
C SER A 93 24.24 -9.78 33.38
N SER A 94 23.83 -10.88 32.73
CA SER A 94 24.65 -12.07 32.50
C SER A 94 25.58 -12.00 31.28
N ILE A 95 25.61 -10.87 30.55
CA ILE A 95 26.43 -10.73 29.34
C ILE A 95 27.91 -10.95 29.65
N SER A 96 28.58 -11.77 28.84
CA SER A 96 30.03 -12.02 28.93
C SER A 96 30.57 -12.45 27.55
N GLU A 97 31.88 -12.58 27.40
CA GLU A 97 32.50 -13.08 26.17
C GLU A 97 31.93 -14.45 25.72
N ASN A 98 31.53 -15.29 26.69
CA ASN A 98 30.96 -16.62 26.42
C ASN A 98 29.42 -16.63 26.42
N ASN A 99 28.77 -15.49 26.70
CA ASN A 99 27.32 -15.37 26.77
C ASN A 99 26.89 -14.08 26.07
N LEU A 100 26.89 -14.14 24.73
CA LEU A 100 26.52 -13.03 23.87
C LEU A 100 25.04 -13.11 23.49
N PRO A 101 24.34 -11.96 23.48
CA PRO A 101 23.03 -11.87 22.87
C PRO A 101 23.15 -12.02 21.34
N PRO A 102 22.10 -12.50 20.65
CA PRO A 102 22.01 -12.62 19.19
C PRO A 102 22.63 -11.44 18.41
N GLU A 103 22.23 -10.22 18.69
CA GLU A 103 22.66 -9.01 17.99
C GLU A 103 24.15 -8.64 18.16
N LEU A 104 24.92 -9.40 18.95
CA LEU A 104 26.37 -9.23 19.09
C LEU A 104 27.19 -10.37 18.46
N PHE A 105 26.55 -11.42 17.94
CA PHE A 105 27.30 -12.43 17.19
C PHE A 105 27.82 -11.83 15.87
N PRO A 106 29.12 -12.00 15.54
CA PRO A 106 29.70 -11.43 14.33
C PRO A 106 28.99 -11.82 13.03
N GLN A 107 28.39 -13.02 12.99
CA GLN A 107 27.63 -13.50 11.84
C GLN A 107 26.21 -12.93 11.72
N TYR A 108 25.68 -12.28 12.75
CA TYR A 108 24.32 -11.72 12.76
C TYR A 108 24.37 -10.20 12.54
N THR A 109 24.87 -9.82 11.36
CA THR A 109 24.87 -8.42 10.86
C THR A 109 23.46 -7.96 10.44
N THR A 110 22.60 -8.91 10.10
CA THR A 110 21.16 -8.72 9.87
C THR A 110 20.36 -9.54 10.89
N ILE A 111 19.38 -8.91 11.53
CA ILE A 111 18.55 -9.49 12.60
C ILE A 111 17.16 -8.85 12.59
N GLU A 112 16.14 -9.61 12.96
CA GLU A 112 14.76 -9.15 13.07
C GLU A 112 14.30 -9.15 14.53
N TYR A 113 13.59 -8.10 14.94
CA TYR A 113 13.03 -7.95 16.29
C TYR A 113 11.52 -8.07 16.21
N ILE A 114 10.91 -8.95 17.00
CA ILE A 114 9.46 -9.07 17.08
C ILE A 114 8.89 -7.83 17.76
N SER A 115 7.84 -7.28 17.16
CA SER A 115 7.01 -6.21 17.72
C SER A 115 6.51 -6.60 19.13
N THR A 116 6.83 -5.82 20.16
CA THR A 116 6.40 -6.07 21.55
C THR A 116 5.16 -5.24 21.90
N ALA A 117 4.57 -5.41 23.07
CA ALA A 117 3.45 -4.55 23.51
C ALA A 117 3.80 -3.03 23.51
N GLU A 118 5.09 -2.67 23.51
CA GLU A 118 5.57 -1.29 23.43
C GLU A 118 5.41 -0.66 22.03
N THR A 119 5.25 -1.47 20.97
CA THR A 119 5.05 -1.01 19.59
C THR A 119 3.57 -0.87 19.19
N GLY A 120 2.65 -1.11 20.13
CA GLY A 120 1.19 -0.91 19.94
C GLY A 120 0.44 -2.17 19.50
N PRO A 121 -0.91 -2.15 19.51
CA PRO A 121 -1.72 -3.30 19.07
C PRO A 121 -1.51 -3.55 17.57
N VAL A 122 -1.38 -4.83 17.21
CA VAL A 122 -1.34 -5.25 15.79
C VAL A 122 -2.73 -5.00 15.21
N MET A 123 -2.80 -4.07 14.26
CA MET A 123 -4.02 -3.77 13.52
C MET A 123 -4.19 -4.79 12.39
N PRO A 124 -5.42 -5.30 12.15
CA PRO A 124 -5.66 -6.19 11.03
C PRO A 124 -5.36 -5.47 9.69
N PRO A 125 -4.87 -6.19 8.67
CA PRO A 125 -4.70 -5.62 7.34
C PRO A 125 -6.06 -5.24 6.75
N VAL A 126 -6.07 -4.19 5.93
CA VAL A 126 -7.28 -3.71 5.28
C VAL A 126 -7.16 -3.81 3.77
N PHE A 127 -8.16 -4.40 3.11
CA PHE A 127 -8.24 -4.51 1.66
C PHE A 127 -9.50 -3.81 1.15
N ILE A 128 -9.36 -2.87 0.23
CA ILE A 128 -10.51 -2.25 -0.45
C ILE A 128 -10.44 -2.52 -1.95
N PHE A 129 -11.45 -3.22 -2.46
CA PHE A 129 -11.58 -3.51 -3.88
C PHE A 129 -12.28 -2.32 -4.55
N VAL A 130 -11.64 -1.74 -5.58
CA VAL A 130 -12.18 -0.61 -6.36
C VAL A 130 -12.37 -1.08 -7.80
N VAL A 131 -13.61 -1.41 -8.15
CA VAL A 131 -13.95 -2.20 -9.33
C VAL A 131 -14.64 -1.34 -10.38
N ASP A 132 -14.03 -1.27 -11.57
CA ASP A 132 -14.61 -0.63 -12.75
C ASP A 132 -15.74 -1.48 -13.35
N THR A 133 -16.90 -0.85 -13.59
CA THR A 133 -18.06 -1.47 -14.23
C THR A 133 -18.25 -1.00 -15.68
N CYS A 134 -17.40 -0.12 -16.20
CA CYS A 134 -17.41 0.33 -17.60
C CYS A 134 -16.69 -0.63 -18.55
N ILE A 135 -16.82 -1.95 -18.33
CA ILE A 135 -16.24 -3.01 -19.17
C ILE A 135 -17.34 -3.88 -19.79
N ILE A 136 -16.99 -4.69 -20.79
CA ILE A 136 -17.94 -5.60 -21.44
C ILE A 136 -18.32 -6.75 -20.50
N GLU A 137 -19.50 -7.33 -20.70
CA GLU A 137 -20.07 -8.35 -19.79
C GLU A 137 -19.17 -9.57 -19.63
N GLU A 138 -18.49 -9.99 -20.69
CA GLU A 138 -17.53 -11.10 -20.65
C GLU A 138 -16.38 -10.81 -19.67
N GLU A 139 -15.81 -9.61 -19.73
CA GLU A 139 -14.75 -9.16 -18.83
C GLU A 139 -15.24 -9.03 -17.37
N ILE A 140 -16.49 -8.59 -17.16
CA ILE A 140 -17.12 -8.63 -15.82
C ILE A 140 -17.19 -10.07 -15.32
N GLY A 141 -17.57 -11.02 -16.17
CA GLY A 141 -17.60 -12.44 -15.83
C GLY A 141 -16.26 -12.96 -15.34
N TYR A 142 -15.17 -12.67 -16.07
CA TYR A 142 -13.82 -13.05 -15.65
C TYR A 142 -13.39 -12.36 -14.37
N LEU A 143 -13.69 -11.07 -14.22
CA LEU A 143 -13.35 -10.31 -13.02
C LEU A 143 -14.10 -10.80 -11.79
N LYS A 144 -15.40 -11.13 -11.90
CA LYS A 144 -16.17 -11.76 -10.81
C LYS A 144 -15.50 -13.03 -10.29
N SER A 145 -15.14 -13.94 -11.20
CA SER A 145 -14.47 -15.19 -10.83
C SER A 145 -13.12 -14.94 -10.14
N ALA A 146 -12.36 -13.95 -10.62
CA ALA A 146 -11.07 -13.61 -10.01
C ALA A 146 -11.22 -12.93 -8.64
N LEU A 147 -12.22 -12.07 -8.47
CA LEU A 147 -12.53 -11.44 -7.19
C LEU A 147 -13.02 -12.46 -6.17
N ALA A 148 -13.90 -13.38 -6.54
CA ALA A 148 -14.36 -14.46 -5.67
C ALA A 148 -13.19 -15.32 -5.16
N GLN A 149 -12.26 -15.69 -6.05
CA GLN A 149 -11.05 -16.41 -5.66
C GLN A 149 -10.14 -15.57 -4.74
N ALA A 150 -9.98 -14.28 -5.03
CA ALA A 150 -9.19 -13.39 -4.19
C ALA A 150 -9.78 -13.23 -2.79
N THR A 151 -11.11 -13.19 -2.66
CA THR A 151 -11.79 -13.07 -1.36
C THR A 151 -11.66 -14.32 -0.50
N GLU A 152 -11.62 -15.51 -1.10
CA GLU A 152 -11.32 -16.78 -0.38
C GLU A 152 -9.90 -16.83 0.19
N LEU A 153 -8.98 -16.04 -0.39
CA LEU A 153 -7.59 -15.96 0.05
C LEU A 153 -7.34 -14.79 1.03
N LEU A 154 -8.38 -14.14 1.55
CA LEU A 154 -8.22 -13.10 2.56
C LEU A 154 -8.10 -13.72 3.96
N PRO A 155 -7.24 -13.18 4.85
CA PRO A 155 -7.25 -13.58 6.25
C PRO A 155 -8.60 -13.27 6.92
N ASP A 156 -9.12 -14.18 7.75
CA ASP A 156 -10.43 -14.06 8.42
C ASP A 156 -10.65 -12.74 9.16
N ASN A 157 -9.59 -12.21 9.77
CA ASN A 157 -9.62 -10.98 10.57
C ASN A 157 -9.30 -9.70 9.76
N SER A 158 -8.96 -9.84 8.47
CA SER A 158 -8.68 -8.69 7.62
C SER A 158 -9.96 -7.90 7.36
N LEU A 159 -9.86 -6.57 7.35
CA LEU A 159 -11.01 -5.72 7.07
C LEU A 159 -11.17 -5.54 5.56
N VAL A 160 -12.38 -5.74 5.06
CA VAL A 160 -12.70 -5.67 3.64
C VAL A 160 -13.67 -4.53 3.38
N GLY A 161 -13.38 -3.76 2.33
CA GLY A 161 -14.29 -2.77 1.76
C GLY A 161 -14.48 -3.01 0.26
N PHE A 162 -15.59 -2.53 -0.28
CA PHE A 162 -15.92 -2.72 -1.69
C PHE A 162 -16.49 -1.43 -2.30
N ILE A 163 -15.91 -1.01 -3.42
CA ILE A 163 -16.31 0.16 -4.20
C ILE A 163 -16.46 -0.27 -5.65
N THR A 164 -17.58 0.07 -6.26
CA THR A 164 -17.76 -0.07 -7.71
C THR A 164 -17.84 1.31 -8.34
N PHE A 165 -17.34 1.47 -9.56
CA PHE A 165 -17.42 2.75 -10.24
C PHE A 165 -17.61 2.61 -11.75
N GLY A 166 -18.28 3.60 -12.31
CA GLY A 166 -18.44 3.80 -13.75
C GLY A 166 -18.64 5.28 -14.00
N THR A 167 -19.87 5.67 -14.36
CA THR A 167 -20.28 7.09 -14.39
C THR A 167 -20.34 7.71 -12.98
N TYR A 168 -20.66 6.89 -11.98
CA TYR A 168 -20.71 7.26 -10.56
C TYR A 168 -19.80 6.35 -9.74
N VAL A 169 -19.42 6.80 -8.55
CA VAL A 169 -18.72 5.97 -7.56
C VAL A 169 -19.73 5.47 -6.55
N GLN A 170 -19.75 4.17 -6.28
CA GLN A 170 -20.65 3.54 -5.30
C GLN A 170 -19.83 2.85 -4.21
N VAL A 171 -20.00 3.28 -2.97
CA VAL A 171 -19.37 2.65 -1.80
C VAL A 171 -20.38 1.72 -1.14
N HIS A 172 -20.08 0.43 -1.08
CA HIS A 172 -20.99 -0.59 -0.57
C HIS A 172 -20.89 -0.72 0.95
N GLU A 173 -22.05 -0.77 1.63
CA GLU A 173 -22.15 -0.99 3.07
C GLU A 173 -22.25 -2.50 3.34
N LEU A 174 -21.11 -3.15 3.54
CA LEU A 174 -21.02 -4.60 3.75
C LEU A 174 -21.53 -5.05 5.13
N GLY A 175 -21.48 -4.17 6.13
CA GLY A 175 -21.84 -4.50 7.52
C GLY A 175 -23.35 -4.65 7.76
N PHE A 176 -24.19 -4.43 6.74
CA PHE A 176 -25.64 -4.53 6.84
C PHE A 176 -26.20 -5.62 5.91
N GLY A 177 -26.16 -6.88 6.37
CA GLY A 177 -26.56 -8.04 5.56
C GLY A 177 -28.06 -8.23 5.30
N LEU A 178 -28.94 -7.38 5.85
CA LEU A 178 -30.40 -7.51 5.63
C LEU A 178 -30.85 -6.92 4.28
N LEU A 179 -30.15 -5.91 3.77
CA LEU A 179 -30.47 -5.26 2.50
C LEU A 179 -29.19 -4.66 1.91
N PRO A 180 -28.91 -4.86 0.61
CA PRO A 180 -27.79 -4.18 -0.03
C PRO A 180 -28.00 -2.66 0.02
N LYS A 181 -27.02 -1.95 0.56
CA LYS A 181 -26.98 -0.48 0.64
C LYS A 181 -25.67 0.02 0.05
N SER A 182 -25.75 1.08 -0.73
CA SER A 182 -24.56 1.76 -1.25
C SER A 182 -24.73 3.29 -1.23
N TYR A 183 -23.61 3.98 -1.10
CA TYR A 183 -23.51 5.43 -1.12
C TYR A 183 -22.96 5.88 -2.46
N VAL A 184 -23.71 6.73 -3.16
CA VAL A 184 -23.40 7.13 -4.54
C VAL A 184 -22.84 8.53 -4.58
N PHE A 185 -21.63 8.68 -5.12
CA PHE A 185 -20.96 9.95 -5.34
C PHE A 185 -20.86 10.27 -6.84
N LYS A 186 -20.95 11.55 -7.18
CA LYS A 186 -20.82 12.01 -8.57
C LYS A 186 -19.38 11.86 -9.04
N GLY A 187 -19.15 11.09 -10.10
CA GLY A 187 -17.83 10.88 -10.70
C GLY A 187 -17.19 12.14 -11.28
N THR A 188 -17.98 13.17 -11.58
CA THR A 188 -17.51 14.44 -12.16
C THR A 188 -16.83 15.37 -11.16
N LYS A 189 -16.93 15.09 -9.85
CA LYS A 189 -16.41 15.96 -8.79
C LYS A 189 -15.47 15.19 -7.88
N GLU A 190 -14.48 15.90 -7.37
CA GLU A 190 -13.67 15.41 -6.26
C GLU A 190 -14.52 15.37 -4.99
N VAL A 191 -14.32 14.33 -4.18
CA VAL A 191 -15.05 14.11 -2.92
C VAL A 191 -14.08 14.31 -1.76
N SER A 192 -14.33 15.33 -0.95
CA SER A 192 -13.50 15.66 0.22
C SER A 192 -13.75 14.72 1.40
N LYS A 193 -12.79 14.67 2.34
CA LYS A 193 -12.91 13.93 3.62
C LYS A 193 -14.18 14.34 4.38
N GLU A 194 -14.50 15.62 4.41
CA GLU A 194 -15.66 16.17 5.12
C GLU A 194 -16.97 15.69 4.48
N GLN A 195 -17.02 15.64 3.15
CA GLN A 195 -18.17 15.12 2.42
C GLN A 195 -18.38 13.62 2.66
N ILE A 196 -17.30 12.82 2.72
CA ILE A 196 -17.37 11.40 3.09
C ILE A 196 -18.00 11.25 4.49
N LEU A 197 -17.46 11.97 5.48
CA LEU A 197 -17.94 11.91 6.87
C LEU A 197 -19.42 12.27 7.01
N GLU A 198 -19.86 13.31 6.29
CA GLU A 198 -21.24 13.79 6.32
C GLU A 198 -22.20 12.87 5.54
N GLN A 199 -21.89 12.58 4.27
CA GLN A 199 -22.81 11.85 3.38
C GLN A 199 -22.91 10.37 3.72
N MET A 200 -21.86 9.77 4.30
CA MET A 200 -21.89 8.37 4.78
C MET A 200 -22.33 8.25 6.25
N CYS A 201 -22.75 9.38 6.85
CA CYS A 201 -23.35 9.43 8.18
C CYS A 201 -22.43 8.90 9.30
N PHE A 202 -21.11 9.13 9.22
CA PHE A 202 -20.15 8.64 10.21
C PHE A 202 -20.41 9.17 11.64
N PHE A 203 -21.03 10.35 11.76
CA PHE A 203 -21.42 10.99 13.02
C PHE A 203 -22.94 10.99 13.28
N ALA A 204 -23.74 10.20 12.55
CA ALA A 204 -25.19 10.19 12.78
C ALA A 204 -25.53 9.85 14.24
N GLY A 205 -26.23 10.76 14.92
CA GLY A 205 -26.63 10.61 16.32
C GLY A 205 -25.61 11.10 17.37
N LYS A 206 -24.46 11.67 16.97
CA LYS A 206 -23.46 12.24 17.89
C LYS A 206 -23.00 13.64 17.42
N GLN A 207 -22.69 14.53 18.37
CA GLN A 207 -22.10 15.83 18.04
C GLN A 207 -20.69 15.61 17.46
N LYS A 208 -20.38 16.25 16.32
CA LYS A 208 -19.01 16.34 15.81
C LYS A 208 -18.11 16.86 16.94
N PRO A 209 -16.94 16.25 17.20
CA PRO A 209 -16.02 16.78 18.19
C PRO A 209 -15.69 18.24 17.86
N THR A 210 -15.80 19.12 18.85
CA THR A 210 -15.41 20.53 18.72
C THR A 210 -13.91 20.61 18.43
N THR A 211 -13.53 21.41 17.44
CA THR A 211 -12.14 21.73 17.12
C THR A 211 -11.41 22.16 18.41
N GLY A 212 -10.45 21.35 18.87
CA GLY A 212 -9.68 21.62 20.09
C GLY A 212 -9.57 20.46 21.07
N VAL A 213 -10.38 19.39 20.91
CA VAL A 213 -10.16 18.14 21.65
C VAL A 213 -9.25 17.23 20.81
N ILE A 214 -8.11 16.83 21.36
CA ILE A 214 -7.25 15.79 20.76
C ILE A 214 -8.03 14.48 20.87
N ALA A 215 -8.95 14.24 19.93
CA ALA A 215 -9.47 12.91 19.71
C ALA A 215 -8.29 12.02 19.31
N GLY A 216 -8.30 10.74 19.71
CA GLY A 216 -7.25 9.79 19.33
C GLY A 216 -7.10 9.66 17.81
N THR A 217 -6.28 8.72 17.35
CA THR A 217 -5.89 8.54 15.94
C THR A 217 -7.03 8.49 14.90
N ARG A 218 -8.31 8.39 15.28
CA ARG A 218 -9.49 8.29 14.39
C ARG A 218 -10.50 9.44 14.52
N ASP A 219 -10.09 10.64 14.93
CA ASP A 219 -10.95 11.84 15.00
C ASP A 219 -12.31 11.64 15.72
N GLY A 220 -12.40 10.70 16.67
CA GLY A 220 -13.61 10.44 17.47
C GLY A 220 -14.66 9.52 16.83
N LEU A 221 -14.32 8.80 15.74
CA LEU A 221 -15.21 7.82 15.13
C LEU A 221 -15.41 6.57 16.00
N SER A 222 -16.64 6.05 16.04
CA SER A 222 -16.94 4.77 16.70
C SER A 222 -16.54 3.60 15.81
N SER A 223 -16.17 2.48 16.46
CA SER A 223 -15.91 1.21 15.76
C SER A 223 -17.12 0.77 14.94
N GLU A 224 -18.33 0.97 15.45
CA GLU A 224 -19.60 0.65 14.79
C GLU A 224 -19.79 1.41 13.47
N SER A 225 -19.41 2.69 13.40
CA SER A 225 -19.54 3.48 12.16
C SER A 225 -18.55 3.00 11.10
N ILE A 226 -17.36 2.54 11.51
CA ILE A 226 -16.33 2.01 10.61
C ILE A 226 -16.71 0.61 10.10
N SER A 227 -17.20 -0.25 11.00
CA SER A 227 -17.60 -1.64 10.71
C SER A 227 -18.83 -1.76 9.82
N ARG A 228 -19.40 -0.64 9.36
CA ARG A 228 -20.41 -0.62 8.29
C ARG A 228 -19.78 -0.80 6.91
N PHE A 229 -18.57 -0.27 6.71
CA PHE A 229 -17.90 -0.22 5.42
C PHE A 229 -16.64 -1.07 5.35
N LEU A 230 -15.94 -1.25 6.48
CA LEU A 230 -14.75 -2.08 6.60
C LEU A 230 -15.05 -3.20 7.58
N VAL A 231 -15.38 -4.38 7.06
CA VAL A 231 -15.90 -5.52 7.83
C VAL A 231 -14.87 -6.65 7.84
N PRO A 232 -14.67 -7.38 8.95
CA PRO A 232 -13.86 -8.59 8.93
C PRO A 232 -14.30 -9.55 7.82
N ALA A 233 -13.35 -10.11 7.06
CA ALA A 233 -13.64 -10.99 5.92
C ALA A 233 -14.55 -12.17 6.32
N SER A 234 -14.29 -12.76 7.49
CA SER A 234 -15.10 -13.84 8.07
C SER A 234 -16.55 -13.46 8.43
N GLU A 235 -16.85 -12.17 8.59
CA GLU A 235 -18.18 -11.67 8.94
C GLU A 235 -18.99 -11.21 7.71
N CYS A 236 -18.32 -10.84 6.61
CA CYS A 236 -18.99 -10.33 5.42
C CYS A 236 -18.94 -11.26 4.20
N GLU A 237 -18.40 -12.47 4.30
CA GLU A 237 -18.20 -13.40 3.17
C GLU A 237 -19.46 -13.53 2.28
N PHE A 238 -20.62 -13.82 2.87
CA PHE A 238 -21.87 -13.97 2.14
C PHE A 238 -22.30 -12.68 1.42
N VAL A 239 -22.24 -11.54 2.11
CA VAL A 239 -22.67 -10.23 1.56
C VAL A 239 -21.72 -9.81 0.45
N LEU A 240 -20.42 -9.97 0.66
CA LEU A 240 -19.39 -9.63 -0.31
C LEU A 240 -19.52 -10.48 -1.58
N ASN A 241 -19.69 -11.80 -1.44
CA ASN A 241 -19.90 -12.70 -2.58
C ASN A 241 -21.19 -12.36 -3.33
N SER A 242 -22.28 -12.03 -2.61
CA SER A 242 -23.52 -11.58 -3.24
C SER A 242 -23.30 -10.30 -4.07
N VAL A 243 -22.59 -9.30 -3.53
CA VAL A 243 -22.26 -8.06 -4.25
C VAL A 243 -21.40 -8.35 -5.48
N ILE A 244 -20.42 -9.26 -5.38
CA ILE A 244 -19.57 -9.67 -6.51
C ILE A 244 -20.41 -10.38 -7.58
N GLU A 245 -21.25 -11.35 -7.21
CA GLU A 245 -22.12 -12.08 -8.12
C GLU A 245 -23.13 -11.16 -8.82
N GLU A 246 -23.60 -10.12 -8.14
CA GLU A 246 -24.54 -9.13 -8.68
C GLU A 246 -23.87 -8.02 -9.50
N LEU A 247 -22.52 -8.00 -9.64
CA LEU A 247 -21.85 -6.98 -10.47
C LEU A 247 -22.41 -6.96 -11.89
N GLN A 248 -22.72 -5.77 -12.39
CA GLN A 248 -23.25 -5.56 -13.72
C GLN A 248 -22.51 -4.42 -14.39
N LYS A 249 -22.59 -4.40 -15.72
CA LYS A 249 -22.06 -3.31 -16.54
C LYS A 249 -22.73 -2.00 -16.15
N ASP A 250 -21.96 -0.91 -16.16
CA ASP A 250 -22.47 0.44 -15.95
C ASP A 250 -23.69 0.67 -16.87
N PRO A 251 -24.88 1.00 -16.33
CA PRO A 251 -26.13 0.94 -17.08
C PRO A 251 -26.32 2.13 -18.04
N TRP A 252 -25.39 3.08 -18.05
CA TRP A 252 -25.50 4.30 -18.82
C TRP A 252 -25.22 4.04 -20.30
N HIS A 253 -26.07 4.59 -21.17
CA HIS A 253 -25.92 4.46 -22.62
C HIS A 253 -24.63 5.11 -23.10
N ILE A 254 -23.89 4.39 -23.95
CA ILE A 254 -22.63 4.86 -24.55
C ILE A 254 -22.89 5.08 -26.05
N PRO A 255 -22.84 6.34 -26.54
CA PRO A 255 -22.91 6.63 -27.97
C PRO A 255 -21.78 5.94 -28.75
N ALA A 256 -22.02 5.58 -30.01
CA ALA A 256 -21.06 4.80 -30.82
C ALA A 256 -19.73 5.54 -31.09
N ASP A 257 -19.73 6.86 -31.03
CA ASP A 257 -18.58 7.74 -31.21
C ASP A 257 -17.89 8.12 -29.88
N GLN A 258 -18.34 7.55 -28.76
CA GLN A 258 -17.86 7.88 -27.43
C GLN A 258 -17.36 6.66 -26.65
N ARG A 259 -16.40 6.91 -25.77
CA ARG A 259 -15.98 6.03 -24.68
C ARG A 259 -16.99 6.08 -23.55
N ALA A 260 -17.00 5.03 -22.73
CA ALA A 260 -17.76 5.01 -21.49
C ALA A 260 -17.36 6.16 -20.56
N SER A 261 -18.31 6.63 -19.75
CA SER A 261 -18.05 7.64 -18.72
C SER A 261 -17.37 6.99 -17.53
N ARG A 262 -16.07 7.17 -17.39
CA ARG A 262 -15.27 6.47 -16.39
C ARG A 262 -14.60 7.46 -15.45
N CYS A 263 -14.94 7.39 -14.17
CA CYS A 263 -14.44 8.30 -13.14
C CYS A 263 -13.39 7.66 -12.20
N THR A 264 -12.37 7.00 -12.75
CA THR A 264 -11.33 6.29 -11.97
C THR A 264 -10.68 7.19 -10.93
N GLY A 265 -10.34 8.43 -11.28
CA GLY A 265 -9.74 9.36 -10.32
C GLY A 265 -10.64 9.69 -9.14
N ALA A 266 -11.95 9.89 -9.37
CA ALA A 266 -12.92 10.10 -8.29
C ALA A 266 -13.06 8.86 -7.40
N ALA A 267 -13.09 7.65 -7.98
CA ALA A 267 -13.19 6.41 -7.23
C ALA A 267 -11.99 6.20 -6.30
N LEU A 268 -10.77 6.46 -6.80
CA LEU A 268 -9.55 6.39 -6.00
C LEU A 268 -9.49 7.45 -4.89
N SER A 269 -9.95 8.68 -5.18
CA SER A 269 -10.06 9.74 -4.18
C SER A 269 -11.06 9.40 -3.05
N VAL A 270 -12.21 8.80 -3.40
CA VAL A 270 -13.18 8.29 -2.42
C VAL A 270 -12.57 7.16 -1.58
N ALA A 271 -11.89 6.20 -2.18
CA ALA A 271 -11.23 5.11 -1.47
C ALA A 271 -10.15 5.62 -0.49
N ALA A 272 -9.27 6.51 -0.95
CA ALA A 272 -8.23 7.12 -0.12
C ALA A 272 -8.81 7.94 1.04
N SER A 273 -9.91 8.68 0.79
CA SER A 273 -10.58 9.45 1.82
C SER A 273 -11.29 8.57 2.84
N LEU A 274 -11.97 7.50 2.40
CA LEU A 274 -12.62 6.53 3.28
C LEU A 274 -11.61 5.84 4.21
N LEU A 275 -10.51 5.33 3.66
CA LEU A 275 -9.47 4.69 4.46
C LEU A 275 -8.79 5.69 5.40
N GLY A 276 -8.50 6.91 4.93
CA GLY A 276 -7.93 7.97 5.74
C GLY A 276 -8.79 8.41 6.93
N VAL A 277 -10.10 8.22 6.81
CA VAL A 277 -11.07 8.46 7.88
C VAL A 277 -11.11 7.28 8.85
N CYS A 278 -11.22 6.06 8.33
CA CYS A 278 -11.47 4.87 9.14
C CYS A 278 -10.22 4.30 9.81
N VAL A 279 -9.09 4.27 9.11
CA VAL A 279 -7.87 3.54 9.50
C VAL A 279 -6.58 4.30 9.16
N PRO A 280 -6.44 5.59 9.55
CA PRO A 280 -5.19 6.32 9.35
C PRO A 280 -4.05 5.70 10.15
N GLY A 281 -2.90 5.48 9.50
CA GLY A 281 -1.71 4.90 10.12
C GLY A 281 -1.76 3.37 10.29
N SER A 282 -2.80 2.70 9.80
CA SER A 282 -2.86 1.23 9.68
C SER A 282 -2.58 0.82 8.24
N GLY A 283 -1.91 -0.33 8.05
CA GLY A 283 -1.63 -0.86 6.71
C GLY A 283 -2.93 -1.20 5.97
N ALA A 284 -3.20 -0.46 4.90
CA ALA A 284 -4.36 -0.67 4.04
C ALA A 284 -3.94 -0.70 2.57
N ARG A 285 -4.61 -1.53 1.76
CA ARG A 285 -4.32 -1.74 0.35
C ARG A 285 -5.57 -1.49 -0.50
N ILE A 286 -5.47 -0.50 -1.38
CA ILE A 286 -6.46 -0.20 -2.42
C ILE A 286 -6.11 -1.06 -3.63
N MET A 287 -7.02 -1.96 -4.04
CA MET A 287 -6.85 -2.81 -5.21
C MET A 287 -7.79 -2.31 -6.31
N ALA A 288 -7.25 -1.56 -7.27
CA ALA A 288 -8.03 -0.96 -8.34
C ALA A 288 -8.04 -1.84 -9.58
N PHE A 289 -9.23 -2.26 -10.03
CA PHE A 289 -9.44 -3.07 -11.23
C PHE A 289 -10.05 -2.18 -12.31
N VAL A 290 -9.32 -1.94 -13.39
CA VAL A 290 -9.65 -0.90 -14.38
C VAL A 290 -9.56 -1.45 -15.80
N GLY A 291 -10.65 -1.41 -16.57
CA GLY A 291 -10.65 -1.85 -17.98
C GLY A 291 -10.56 -0.76 -19.05
N GLY A 292 -9.81 0.32 -18.82
CA GLY A 292 -9.78 1.49 -19.73
C GLY A 292 -9.44 2.82 -19.05
N PRO A 293 -9.19 3.89 -19.84
CA PRO A 293 -8.74 5.18 -19.32
C PRO A 293 -9.86 5.97 -18.62
N SER A 294 -9.52 6.73 -17.58
CA SER A 294 -10.45 7.68 -16.96
C SER A 294 -10.86 8.75 -17.98
N THR A 295 -12.15 8.95 -18.20
CA THR A 295 -12.71 9.87 -19.20
C THR A 295 -13.54 11.01 -18.61
N GLU A 296 -13.82 10.93 -17.31
CA GLU A 296 -14.62 11.91 -16.60
C GLU A 296 -14.06 12.17 -15.19
N GLY A 297 -14.28 13.40 -14.71
CA GLY A 297 -13.92 13.81 -13.36
C GLY A 297 -12.44 14.17 -13.18
N PRO A 298 -12.01 14.32 -11.91
CA PRO A 298 -10.60 14.52 -11.57
C PRO A 298 -9.74 13.36 -12.09
N GLY A 299 -8.53 13.66 -12.57
CA GLY A 299 -7.63 12.63 -13.10
C GLY A 299 -8.02 12.07 -14.48
N SER A 300 -8.93 12.72 -15.22
CA SER A 300 -9.26 12.34 -16.61
C SER A 300 -8.00 12.27 -17.49
N ILE A 301 -7.86 11.17 -18.25
CA ILE A 301 -6.71 10.84 -19.10
C ILE A 301 -6.96 11.24 -20.55
N VAL A 302 -8.19 11.04 -21.01
CA VAL A 302 -8.66 11.31 -22.39
C VAL A 302 -10.11 11.76 -22.33
N SER A 303 -10.61 12.49 -23.33
CA SER A 303 -12.03 12.79 -23.40
C SER A 303 -12.86 11.56 -23.79
N LYS A 304 -14.20 11.70 -23.71
CA LYS A 304 -15.11 10.65 -24.18
C LYS A 304 -15.05 10.48 -25.70
N SER A 305 -14.69 11.49 -26.48
CA SER A 305 -14.75 11.40 -27.95
C SER A 305 -13.72 10.42 -28.50
N LEU A 306 -14.16 9.41 -29.27
CA LEU A 306 -13.26 8.46 -29.93
C LEU A 306 -12.42 9.10 -31.04
N THR A 307 -12.82 10.29 -31.53
CA THR A 307 -12.01 11.07 -32.48
C THR A 307 -10.72 11.60 -31.86
N GLU A 308 -10.68 11.75 -30.53
CA GLU A 308 -9.50 12.15 -29.79
C GLU A 308 -8.74 10.88 -29.36
N PRO A 309 -7.53 10.65 -29.88
CA PRO A 309 -6.73 9.50 -29.47
C PRO A 309 -6.20 9.69 -28.04
N ILE A 310 -5.89 8.58 -27.38
CA ILE A 310 -5.13 8.64 -26.13
C ILE A 310 -3.71 9.10 -26.48
N ARG A 311 -3.18 10.04 -25.70
CA ARG A 311 -1.83 10.60 -25.87
C ARG A 311 -0.76 9.50 -26.02
N SER A 312 0.22 9.78 -26.88
CA SER A 312 1.42 8.99 -27.13
C SER A 312 2.67 9.68 -26.53
N HIS A 313 3.82 8.98 -26.51
CA HIS A 313 5.09 9.60 -26.13
C HIS A 313 5.44 10.82 -26.99
N LYS A 314 5.14 10.79 -28.29
CA LYS A 314 5.37 11.92 -29.20
C LYS A 314 4.53 13.13 -28.83
N ASP A 315 3.33 12.92 -28.31
CA ASP A 315 2.47 14.03 -27.88
C ASP A 315 2.99 14.64 -26.58
N LEU A 316 3.52 13.83 -25.67
CA LEU A 316 4.18 14.30 -24.45
C LEU A 316 5.45 15.10 -24.77
N ASP A 317 6.29 14.59 -25.68
CA ASP A 317 7.52 15.27 -26.09
C ASP A 317 7.26 16.63 -26.76
N LYS A 318 6.09 16.79 -27.38
CA LYS A 318 5.66 18.03 -28.06
C LYS A 318 4.75 18.91 -27.23
N ASP A 319 4.48 18.54 -25.98
CA ASP A 319 3.54 19.23 -25.09
C ASP A 319 2.14 19.41 -25.71
N SER A 320 1.67 18.38 -26.43
CA SER A 320 0.36 18.35 -27.09
C SER A 320 -0.64 17.42 -26.39
N ALA A 321 -0.41 17.12 -25.12
CA ALA A 321 -1.27 16.28 -24.28
C ALA A 321 -1.94 17.10 -23.15
N PRO A 322 -3.05 17.80 -23.42
CA PRO A 322 -3.58 18.85 -22.54
C PRO A 322 -4.07 18.36 -21.16
N LEU A 323 -4.40 17.06 -21.04
CA LEU A 323 -4.89 16.47 -19.80
C LEU A 323 -3.78 15.91 -18.90
N PHE A 324 -2.58 15.66 -19.46
CA PHE A 324 -1.54 14.88 -18.80
C PHE A 324 -1.06 15.54 -17.49
N ASP A 325 -0.61 16.80 -17.55
CA ASP A 325 -0.09 17.49 -16.37
C ASP A 325 -1.12 17.67 -15.26
N LYS A 326 -2.39 17.92 -15.64
CA LYS A 326 -3.47 18.06 -14.68
C LYS A 326 -3.76 16.73 -13.99
N ALA A 327 -3.75 15.62 -14.74
CA ALA A 327 -3.95 14.28 -14.20
C ALA A 327 -2.77 13.84 -13.30
N VAL A 328 -1.52 14.05 -13.73
CA VAL A 328 -0.32 13.77 -12.91
C VAL A 328 -0.36 14.53 -11.59
N LYS A 329 -0.72 15.83 -11.60
CA LYS A 329 -0.85 16.64 -10.39
C LYS A 329 -1.92 16.09 -9.45
N PHE A 330 -3.05 15.64 -9.98
CA PHE A 330 -4.12 15.02 -9.20
C PHE A 330 -3.67 13.71 -8.56
N TYR A 331 -3.05 12.81 -9.32
CA TYR A 331 -2.54 11.54 -8.76
C TYR A 331 -1.37 11.74 -7.80
N ASP A 332 -0.55 12.78 -7.94
CA ASP A 332 0.46 13.14 -6.93
C ASP A 332 -0.16 13.62 -5.61
N GLN A 333 -1.33 14.26 -5.65
CA GLN A 333 -2.08 14.61 -4.42
C GLN A 333 -2.61 13.34 -3.72
N ILE A 334 -3.18 12.40 -4.48
CA ILE A 334 -3.57 11.08 -3.96
C ILE A 334 -2.34 10.37 -3.37
N ALA A 335 -1.19 10.39 -4.07
CA ALA A 335 0.05 9.78 -3.60
C ALA A 335 0.47 10.33 -2.23
N LYS A 336 0.48 11.65 -2.07
CA LYS A 336 0.82 12.31 -0.80
C LYS A 336 -0.14 11.94 0.31
N GLN A 337 -1.44 11.86 0.02
CA GLN A 337 -2.46 11.45 0.96
C GLN A 337 -2.23 10.02 1.44
N LEU A 338 -2.07 9.06 0.51
CA LEU A 338 -1.87 7.65 0.84
C LEU A 338 -0.56 7.40 1.60
N VAL A 339 0.55 8.03 1.19
CA VAL A 339 1.84 7.92 1.91
C VAL A 339 1.73 8.46 3.32
N HIS A 340 1.06 9.60 3.52
CA HIS A 340 0.85 10.17 4.85
C HIS A 340 0.01 9.25 5.74
N GLN A 341 -0.94 8.52 5.15
CA GLN A 341 -1.84 7.61 5.85
C GLN A 341 -1.27 6.20 6.05
N GLY A 342 -0.18 5.85 5.38
CA GLY A 342 0.40 4.50 5.40
C GLY A 342 -0.37 3.48 4.54
N HIS A 343 -0.99 3.94 3.44
CA HIS A 343 -1.82 3.12 2.56
C HIS A 343 -1.16 2.88 1.21
N VAL A 344 -1.48 1.74 0.59
CA VAL A 344 -0.92 1.24 -0.68
C VAL A 344 -1.97 1.32 -1.79
N LEU A 345 -1.56 1.68 -3.00
CA LEU A 345 -2.42 1.63 -4.20
C LEU A 345 -1.86 0.64 -5.23
N ASP A 346 -2.60 -0.43 -5.47
CA ASP A 346 -2.35 -1.40 -6.54
C ASP A 346 -3.28 -1.13 -7.74
N LEU A 347 -2.76 -1.32 -8.95
CA LEU A 347 -3.50 -1.16 -10.19
C LEU A 347 -3.44 -2.44 -11.03
N PHE A 348 -4.60 -3.05 -11.23
CA PHE A 348 -4.83 -4.14 -12.18
C PHE A 348 -5.58 -3.58 -13.38
N ALA A 349 -4.85 -3.36 -14.46
CA ALA A 349 -5.39 -2.76 -15.66
C ALA A 349 -5.46 -3.78 -16.79
N CYS A 350 -6.70 -4.13 -17.18
CA CYS A 350 -6.99 -5.09 -18.23
C CYS A 350 -7.74 -4.41 -19.37
N ALA A 351 -7.00 -3.96 -20.37
CA ALA A 351 -7.57 -3.24 -21.52
C ALA A 351 -6.68 -3.41 -22.75
N VAL A 352 -7.31 -3.36 -23.93
CA VAL A 352 -6.59 -3.42 -25.22
C VAL A 352 -5.86 -2.10 -25.52
N ASP A 353 -6.35 -0.98 -24.96
CA ASP A 353 -5.76 0.35 -25.10
C ASP A 353 -5.20 0.85 -23.75
N GLN A 354 -4.53 1.99 -23.76
CA GLN A 354 -3.91 2.58 -22.58
C GLN A 354 -4.95 2.99 -21.52
N VAL A 355 -4.64 2.72 -20.24
CA VAL A 355 -5.53 3.07 -19.11
C VAL A 355 -5.13 4.35 -18.36
N GLY A 356 -3.99 4.96 -18.72
CA GLY A 356 -3.43 6.11 -17.98
C GLY A 356 -2.46 5.74 -16.86
N VAL A 357 -1.71 4.64 -17.00
CA VAL A 357 -0.67 4.26 -16.01
C VAL A 357 0.38 5.37 -15.85
N ALA A 358 0.75 6.07 -16.93
CA ALA A 358 1.77 7.11 -16.88
C ALA A 358 1.42 8.22 -15.86
N GLU A 359 0.15 8.58 -15.75
CA GLU A 359 -0.36 9.59 -14.82
C GLU A 359 -0.53 9.03 -13.41
N MET A 360 -1.01 7.79 -13.29
CA MET A 360 -1.25 7.12 -12.00
C MET A 360 0.04 6.62 -11.33
N LYS A 361 1.12 6.43 -12.11
CA LYS A 361 2.41 5.87 -11.69
C LYS A 361 2.92 6.47 -10.38
N VAL A 362 2.82 7.79 -10.22
CA VAL A 362 3.31 8.50 -9.03
C VAL A 362 2.62 8.04 -7.73
N ALA A 363 1.33 7.71 -7.77
CA ALA A 363 0.59 7.22 -6.61
C ALA A 363 0.95 5.78 -6.26
N ILE A 364 1.17 4.96 -7.29
CA ILE A 364 1.48 3.54 -7.13
C ILE A 364 2.92 3.38 -6.60
N GLU A 365 3.90 4.01 -7.25
CA GLU A 365 5.31 3.88 -6.87
C GLU A 365 5.62 4.45 -5.49
N LYS A 366 5.07 5.63 -5.15
CA LYS A 366 5.34 6.26 -3.85
C LYS A 366 4.76 5.48 -2.68
N THR A 367 3.71 4.69 -2.92
CA THR A 367 3.07 3.89 -1.89
C THR A 367 3.59 2.45 -1.84
N GLY A 368 4.49 2.06 -2.77
CA GLY A 368 4.99 0.70 -2.87
C GLY A 368 3.97 -0.31 -3.41
N GLY A 369 2.95 0.17 -4.12
CA GLY A 369 1.96 -0.68 -4.77
C GLY A 369 2.46 -1.25 -6.09
N ILE A 370 1.66 -2.15 -6.65
CA ILE A 370 1.99 -2.87 -7.89
C ILE A 370 1.18 -2.39 -9.09
N VAL A 371 1.70 -2.68 -10.29
CA VAL A 371 0.96 -2.54 -11.55
C VAL A 371 0.95 -3.87 -12.26
N VAL A 372 -0.25 -4.34 -12.62
CA VAL A 372 -0.46 -5.49 -13.49
C VAL A 372 -1.15 -4.99 -14.75
N LEU A 373 -0.50 -5.19 -15.90
CA LEU A 373 -1.04 -4.88 -17.22
C LEU A 373 -1.36 -6.17 -17.97
N ALA A 374 -2.59 -6.27 -18.45
CA ALA A 374 -3.04 -7.33 -19.34
C ALA A 374 -4.05 -6.77 -20.35
N GLU A 375 -4.41 -7.55 -21.36
CA GLU A 375 -5.44 -7.16 -22.34
C GLU A 375 -6.86 -7.51 -21.85
N SER A 376 -6.98 -8.52 -20.97
CA SER A 376 -8.24 -9.07 -20.48
C SER A 376 -8.07 -9.62 -19.07
N PHE A 377 -9.10 -9.50 -18.23
CA PHE A 377 -9.22 -10.14 -16.92
C PHE A 377 -9.33 -11.67 -17.05
N GLY A 378 -9.57 -12.20 -18.25
CA GLY A 378 -9.54 -13.62 -18.56
C GLY A 378 -8.13 -14.22 -18.62
N HIS A 379 -7.10 -13.39 -18.83
CA HIS A 379 -5.73 -13.85 -19.06
C HIS A 379 -5.05 -14.33 -17.77
N SER A 380 -4.18 -15.35 -17.90
CA SER A 380 -3.39 -15.88 -16.79
C SER A 380 -2.46 -14.84 -16.18
N VAL A 381 -1.93 -13.91 -16.99
CA VAL A 381 -1.10 -12.81 -16.51
C VAL A 381 -1.81 -12.02 -15.40
N PHE A 382 -3.09 -11.72 -15.57
CA PHE A 382 -3.88 -11.06 -14.53
C PHE A 382 -4.20 -12.02 -13.38
N LYS A 383 -4.79 -13.19 -13.68
CA LYS A 383 -5.28 -14.14 -12.67
C LYS A 383 -4.15 -14.61 -11.74
N ASP A 384 -3.03 -15.06 -12.31
CA ASP A 384 -1.89 -15.57 -11.55
C ASP A 384 -1.23 -14.44 -10.74
N SER A 385 -1.14 -13.23 -11.29
CA SER A 385 -0.57 -12.08 -10.58
C SER A 385 -1.44 -11.67 -9.40
N LEU A 386 -2.77 -11.65 -9.55
CA LEU A 386 -3.69 -11.36 -8.46
C LEU A 386 -3.54 -12.39 -7.33
N LEU A 387 -3.53 -13.68 -7.66
CA LEU A 387 -3.39 -14.76 -6.68
C LEU A 387 -2.06 -14.68 -5.91
N ARG A 388 -0.96 -14.35 -6.60
CA ARG A 388 0.39 -14.24 -5.98
C ARG A 388 0.48 -13.17 -4.91
N ILE A 389 -0.41 -12.18 -4.89
CA ILE A 389 -0.42 -11.12 -3.87
C ILE A 389 -0.91 -11.65 -2.53
N PHE A 390 -1.79 -12.65 -2.57
CA PHE A 390 -2.33 -13.30 -1.39
C PHE A 390 -1.56 -14.55 -1.03
N GLN A 391 -0.83 -15.18 -1.95
CA GLN A 391 -0.01 -16.33 -1.62
C GLN A 391 1.00 -15.99 -0.51
N SER A 392 1.01 -16.81 0.54
CA SER A 392 2.10 -16.83 1.50
C SER A 392 3.37 -17.25 0.75
N ALA A 393 4.15 -16.27 0.29
CA ALA A 393 5.55 -16.56 0.11
C ALA A 393 6.11 -16.89 1.50
N ASP A 394 6.96 -17.92 1.61
CA ASP A 394 7.76 -18.20 2.83
C ASP A 394 8.56 -16.97 3.34
N ASN A 395 8.55 -15.90 2.53
CA ASN A 395 9.40 -14.71 2.53
C ASN A 395 8.58 -13.41 2.38
N GLY A 396 7.27 -13.45 2.64
CA GLY A 396 6.39 -12.29 2.55
C GLY A 396 6.54 -11.34 3.75
N LEU A 397 6.13 -10.09 3.56
CA LEU A 397 6.12 -8.97 4.52
C LEU A 397 5.34 -9.20 5.82
N GLY A 398 4.81 -10.40 6.07
CA GLY A 398 3.76 -10.66 7.07
C GLY A 398 2.46 -9.88 6.81
N LEU A 399 2.37 -9.09 5.73
CA LEU A 399 1.14 -8.48 5.20
C LEU A 399 0.29 -9.52 4.46
N SER A 400 0.91 -10.61 4.05
CA SER A 400 0.31 -11.87 3.64
C SER A 400 0.86 -12.95 4.57
N PHE A 401 0.03 -13.31 5.55
CA PHE A 401 0.05 -14.49 6.42
C PHE A 401 1.23 -14.77 7.36
N LYS A 402 0.86 -15.04 8.62
CA LYS A 402 1.19 -16.27 9.34
C LYS A 402 -0.08 -16.87 9.92
#